data_AF-A0A953PME6-F1
#
_entry.id   AF-A0A953PME6-F1
#
_cell.length_a   1.000
_cell.length_b   1.000
_cell.length_c   1.000
_cell.angle_alpha   90.00
_cell.angle_beta   90.00
_cell.angle_gamma   90.00
#
_symmetry.space_group_name_H-M   'P 1'
#
loop_
_entity.id
_entity.type
_entity.pdbx_description
1 polymer ?
#
loop_
_entity_poly.entity_id
_entity_poly.type
_entity_poly.pdbx_seq_one_letter_code
_entity_poly.pdbx_strand_id
1 'polypeptide(L)'
;MAPTLDELDARLRELEAVQQLILRILSTTKPLDNVLEQYGATDTQERAFYALLDDMAARAHGKEQDRPTFAYFVMRVQEIFPELRHDRDFINLLVDTMRMERPAYRQLSAYVKAHGWPSWS
;
A
#
# COMPACT_ATOMS: atom_id res chain seq x y z
N MET A 1 24.77 29.28 -9.48
CA MET A 1 23.60 29.78 -10.22
C MET A 1 22.40 28.97 -9.74
N ALA A 2 21.35 29.60 -9.23
CA ALA A 2 20.16 28.89 -8.77
C ALA A 2 19.32 28.46 -9.99
N PRO A 3 18.69 27.26 -9.96
CA PRO A 3 17.84 26.80 -11.05
C PRO A 3 16.67 27.76 -11.25
N THR A 4 16.32 28.00 -12.51
CA THR A 4 15.19 28.82 -12.92
C THR A 4 13.87 28.08 -12.65
N LEU A 5 12.77 28.84 -12.61
CA LEU A 5 11.43 28.26 -12.42
C LEU A 5 11.09 27.25 -13.53
N ASP A 6 11.47 27.57 -14.78
CA ASP A 6 11.23 26.72 -15.94
C ASP A 6 12.02 25.41 -15.89
N GLU A 7 13.25 25.45 -15.36
CA GLU A 7 14.06 24.25 -15.14
C GLU A 7 13.48 23.35 -14.04
N LEU A 8 12.89 23.95 -13.00
CA LEU A 8 12.20 23.21 -11.95
C LEU A 8 10.90 22.57 -12.47
N ASP A 9 10.11 23.30 -13.26
CA ASP A 9 8.89 22.79 -13.89
C ASP A 9 9.18 21.67 -14.89
N ALA A 10 10.25 21.78 -15.67
CA ALA A 10 10.67 20.72 -16.58
C ALA A 10 11.05 19.44 -15.82
N ARG A 11 11.83 19.56 -14.74
CA ARG A 11 12.18 18.43 -13.88
C ARG A 11 10.98 17.82 -13.16
N LEU A 12 10.01 18.65 -12.78
CA LEU A 12 8.77 18.17 -12.16
C LEU A 12 7.95 17.33 -13.15
N ARG A 13 7.78 17.80 -14.39
CA ARG A 13 7.08 17.04 -15.43
C ARG A 13 7.77 15.72 -15.78
N GLU A 14 9.10 15.73 -15.79
CA GLU A 14 9.90 14.53 -16.03
C GLU A 14 9.73 13.50 -14.89
N LEU A 15 9.73 13.97 -13.65
CA LEU A 15 9.44 13.15 -12.47
C LEU A 15 8.02 12.58 -12.49
N GLU A 16 7.03 13.38 -12.89
CA GLU A 16 5.64 12.96 -13.05
C GLU A 16 5.49 11.90 -14.15
N ALA A 17 6.20 12.04 -15.28
CA ALA A 17 6.20 11.07 -16.37
C ALA A 17 6.82 9.73 -15.95
N VAL A 18 7.95 9.76 -15.23
CA VAL A 18 8.57 8.55 -14.66
C VAL A 18 7.64 7.90 -13.63
N GLN A 19 6.98 8.70 -12.77
CA GLN A 19 5.98 8.18 -11.83
C GLN A 19 4.83 7.47 -12.56
N GLN A 20 4.29 8.05 -13.63
CA GLN A 20 3.22 7.42 -14.42
C GLN A 20 3.67 6.12 -15.09
N LEU A 21 4.91 6.06 -15.57
CA LEU A 21 5.47 4.84 -16.15
C LEU A 21 5.66 3.74 -15.11
N ILE A 22 6.19 4.08 -13.93
CA ILE A 22 6.30 3.15 -12.79
C ILE A 22 4.92 2.64 -12.39
N LEU A 23 3.92 3.52 -12.26
CA LEU A 23 2.55 3.11 -11.94
C LEU A 23 1.95 2.20 -13.00
N ARG A 24 2.26 2.42 -14.29
CA ARG A 24 1.82 1.55 -15.38
C ARG A 24 2.48 0.18 -15.33
N ILE A 25 3.79 0.11 -15.07
CA ILE A 25 4.51 -1.16 -14.90
C ILE A 25 3.97 -1.91 -13.68
N LEU A 26 3.78 -1.23 -12.56
CA LEU A 26 3.19 -1.79 -11.34
C LEU A 26 1.71 -2.14 -11.52
N SER A 27 0.97 -1.50 -12.42
CA SER A 27 -0.39 -1.94 -12.77
C SER A 27 -0.42 -3.21 -13.63
N THR A 28 0.67 -3.50 -14.34
CA THR A 28 0.82 -4.75 -15.12
C THR A 28 1.44 -5.89 -14.33
N THR A 29 2.17 -5.58 -13.26
CA THR A 29 2.73 -6.54 -12.30
C THR A 29 1.96 -6.39 -11.01
N LYS A 30 0.89 -7.16 -10.77
CA LYS A 30 0.14 -7.13 -9.51
C LYS A 30 1.13 -7.27 -8.32
N PRO A 31 1.61 -6.17 -7.72
CA PRO A 31 2.81 -6.23 -6.92
C PRO A 31 2.47 -6.76 -5.53
N LEU A 32 1.20 -6.67 -5.11
CA LEU A 32 0.70 -7.39 -3.94
C LEU A 32 0.70 -8.90 -4.17
N ASP A 33 0.19 -9.40 -5.31
CA ASP A 33 0.27 -10.85 -5.64
C ASP A 33 1.72 -11.33 -5.57
N ASN A 34 2.67 -10.60 -6.17
CA ASN A 34 4.09 -10.96 -6.12
C ASN A 34 4.66 -11.01 -4.70
N VAL A 35 4.28 -10.05 -3.84
CA VAL A 35 4.72 -10.04 -2.43
C VAL A 35 4.11 -11.22 -1.67
N LEU A 36 2.83 -11.51 -1.87
CA LEU A 36 2.16 -12.64 -1.22
C LEU A 36 2.78 -13.98 -1.66
N GLU A 37 3.01 -14.15 -2.97
CA GLU A 37 3.67 -15.33 -3.54
C GLU A 37 5.10 -15.51 -3.00
N GLN A 38 5.89 -14.43 -2.92
CA GLN A 38 7.26 -14.46 -2.39
C GLN A 38 7.31 -14.94 -0.93
N TYR A 39 6.27 -14.65 -0.14
CA TYR A 39 6.13 -15.08 1.24
C TYR A 39 5.37 -16.40 1.41
N GLY A 40 5.09 -17.11 0.31
CA GLY A 40 4.46 -18.43 0.31
C GLY A 40 2.98 -18.41 0.68
N ALA A 41 2.27 -17.31 0.38
CA ALA A 41 0.84 -17.23 0.57
C ALA A 41 0.11 -18.32 -0.23
N THR A 42 -0.88 -18.94 0.39
CA THR A 42 -1.83 -19.82 -0.31
C THR A 42 -2.96 -19.01 -0.94
N ASP A 43 -3.62 -19.54 -1.96
CA ASP A 43 -4.80 -18.92 -2.59
C ASP A 43 -5.90 -18.53 -1.59
N THR A 44 -6.01 -19.25 -0.47
CA THR A 44 -6.97 -18.93 0.60
C THR A 44 -6.54 -17.70 1.38
N GLN A 45 -5.25 -17.58 1.68
CA GLN A 45 -4.68 -16.43 2.37
C GLN A 45 -4.69 -15.18 1.49
N GLU A 46 -4.37 -15.32 0.20
CA GLU A 46 -4.47 -14.22 -0.76
C GLU A 46 -5.89 -13.66 -0.84
N ARG A 47 -6.89 -14.54 -1.00
CA ARG A 47 -8.31 -14.12 -1.00
C ARG A 47 -8.73 -13.45 0.31
N ALA A 48 -8.29 -13.98 1.45
CA ALA A 48 -8.58 -13.37 2.75
C ALA A 48 -7.90 -12.01 2.92
N PHE A 49 -6.69 -11.85 2.40
CA PHE A 49 -5.96 -10.59 2.42
C PHE A 49 -6.63 -9.53 1.55
N TYR A 50 -7.04 -9.88 0.33
CA TYR A 50 -7.79 -8.95 -0.52
C TYR A 50 -9.14 -8.55 0.08
N ALA A 51 -9.87 -9.48 0.70
CA ALA A 51 -11.10 -9.16 1.42
C ALA A 51 -10.86 -8.20 2.60
N LEU A 52 -9.72 -8.31 3.30
CA LEU A 52 -9.32 -7.35 4.33
C LEU A 52 -9.06 -5.96 3.74
N LEU A 53 -8.37 -5.87 2.60
CA LEU A 53 -8.11 -4.58 1.94
C LEU A 53 -9.41 -3.89 1.50
N ASP A 54 -10.36 -4.65 0.96
CA ASP A 54 -11.67 -4.14 0.55
C ASP A 54 -12.49 -3.64 1.76
N ASP A 55 -12.53 -4.38 2.87
CA ASP A 55 -13.18 -3.96 4.11
C ASP A 55 -12.53 -2.68 4.68
N MET A 56 -11.20 -2.61 4.70
CA MET A 56 -10.48 -1.42 5.17
C MET A 56 -10.72 -0.21 4.26
N ALA A 57 -10.75 -0.40 2.95
CA ALA A 57 -11.09 0.66 2.00
C ALA A 57 -12.52 1.17 2.26
N ALA A 58 -13.49 0.27 2.41
CA ALA A 58 -14.87 0.64 2.73
C ALA A 58 -14.97 1.44 4.05
N ARG A 59 -14.25 1.00 5.09
CA ARG A 59 -14.19 1.67 6.40
C ARG A 59 -13.49 3.02 6.38
N ALA A 60 -12.44 3.18 5.57
CA ALA A 60 -11.76 4.46 5.39
C ALA A 60 -12.70 5.55 4.83
N HIS A 61 -13.76 5.14 4.11
CA HIS A 61 -14.84 6.01 3.64
C HIS A 61 -16.03 6.16 4.60
N GLY A 62 -16.09 5.32 5.64
CA GLY A 62 -17.16 5.30 6.62
C GLY A 62 -17.08 6.44 7.62
N LYS A 63 -17.85 6.29 8.71
CA LYS A 63 -17.81 7.26 9.83
C LYS A 63 -16.43 7.22 10.47
N GLU A 64 -16.04 8.33 11.10
CA GLU A 64 -14.73 8.47 11.74
C GLU A 64 -14.45 7.39 12.80
N GLN A 65 -15.50 6.94 13.50
CA GLN A 65 -15.46 5.83 14.46
C GLN A 65 -15.11 4.46 13.85
N ASP A 66 -15.34 4.28 12.54
CA ASP A 66 -15.16 3.00 11.84
C ASP A 66 -13.82 2.95 11.10
N ARG A 67 -13.01 4.03 11.15
CA ARG A 67 -11.75 4.14 10.43
C ARG A 67 -10.74 3.07 10.89
N PRO A 68 -10.07 2.38 9.96
CA PRO A 68 -9.14 1.32 10.30
C PRO A 68 -7.87 1.89 10.96
N THR A 69 -7.33 1.19 11.95
CA THR A 69 -6.08 1.53 12.64
C THR A 69 -4.93 0.61 12.21
N PHE A 70 -3.67 1.05 12.40
CA PHE A 70 -2.52 0.23 12.03
C PHE A 70 -2.47 -1.05 12.85
N ALA A 71 -2.78 -0.95 14.14
CA ALA A 71 -2.87 -2.11 15.04
C ALA A 71 -3.94 -3.10 14.56
N TYR A 72 -5.09 -2.63 14.09
CA TYR A 72 -6.12 -3.49 13.51
C TYR A 72 -5.62 -4.19 12.24
N PHE A 73 -4.98 -3.45 11.32
CA PHE A 73 -4.37 -4.03 10.12
C PHE A 73 -3.37 -5.14 10.47
N VAL A 74 -2.40 -4.84 11.35
CA VAL A 74 -1.40 -5.81 11.78
C VAL A 74 -2.05 -7.05 12.39
N MET A 75 -3.00 -6.87 13.31
CA MET A 75 -3.73 -7.98 13.94
C MET A 75 -4.39 -8.87 12.89
N ARG A 76 -5.13 -8.30 11.93
CA ARG A 76 -5.83 -9.07 10.89
C ARG A 76 -4.86 -9.76 9.95
N VAL A 77 -3.75 -9.12 9.57
CA VAL A 77 -2.71 -9.75 8.75
C VAL A 77 -2.07 -10.93 9.48
N GLN A 78 -1.82 -10.82 10.78
CA GLN A 78 -1.27 -11.92 11.60
C GLN A 78 -2.25 -13.08 11.85
N GLU A 79 -3.56 -12.85 11.66
CA GLU A 79 -4.56 -13.92 11.63
C GLU A 79 -4.55 -14.67 10.29
N ILE A 80 -4.34 -13.94 9.18
CA ILE A 80 -4.29 -14.52 7.83
C ILE A 80 -2.95 -15.25 7.60
N PHE A 81 -1.85 -14.68 8.07
CA PHE A 81 -0.49 -15.19 7.94
C PHE A 81 0.11 -15.49 9.33
N PRO A 82 -0.35 -16.56 10.01
CA PRO A 82 0.12 -16.86 11.37
C PRO A 82 1.62 -17.17 11.42
N GLU A 83 2.19 -17.72 10.35
CA GLU A 83 3.63 -18.01 10.24
C GLU A 83 4.49 -16.73 10.19
N LEU A 84 3.90 -15.59 9.82
CA LEU A 84 4.58 -14.30 9.68
C LEU A 84 4.25 -13.34 10.84
N ARG A 85 3.76 -13.86 11.97
CA ARG A 85 3.18 -13.07 13.07
C ARG A 85 4.10 -12.00 13.68
N HIS A 86 5.40 -12.06 13.44
CA HIS A 86 6.36 -11.07 13.94
C HIS A 86 7.28 -10.51 12.84
N ASP A 87 6.97 -10.80 11.58
CA ASP A 87 7.75 -10.32 10.45
C ASP A 87 7.36 -8.87 10.13
N ARG A 88 8.13 -7.94 10.70
CA ARG A 88 7.93 -6.50 10.45
C ARG A 88 8.28 -6.12 9.02
N ASP A 89 9.22 -6.83 8.40
CA ASP A 89 9.65 -6.53 7.03
C ASP A 89 8.55 -6.90 6.04
N PHE A 90 7.85 -8.01 6.27
CA PHE A 90 6.63 -8.38 5.54
C PHE A 90 5.55 -7.28 5.65
N ILE A 91 5.24 -6.84 6.87
CA ILE A 91 4.24 -5.78 7.09
C ILE A 91 4.65 -4.46 6.43
N ASN A 92 5.92 -4.06 6.55
CA ASN A 92 6.42 -2.85 5.91
C ASN A 92 6.30 -2.94 4.39
N LEU A 93 6.70 -4.08 3.81
CA LEU A 93 6.63 -4.32 2.38
C LEU A 93 5.20 -4.30 1.86
N LEU A 94 4.24 -4.88 2.58
CA LEU A 94 2.81 -4.80 2.24
C LEU A 94 2.33 -3.34 2.21
N VAL A 95 2.67 -2.54 3.24
CA VAL A 95 2.27 -1.13 3.32
C VAL A 95 2.88 -0.30 2.19
N ASP A 96 4.16 -0.51 1.90
CA ASP A 96 4.82 0.20 0.80
C ASP A 96 4.29 -0.23 -0.57
N THR A 97 3.94 -1.50 -0.73
CA THR A 97 3.36 -2.01 -1.97
C THR A 97 1.93 -1.50 -2.18
N MET A 98 1.10 -1.44 -1.15
CA MET A 98 -0.21 -0.80 -1.19
C MET A 98 -0.12 0.68 -1.61
N ARG A 99 0.96 1.37 -1.25
CA ARG A 99 1.17 2.77 -1.67
C ARG A 99 1.43 2.91 -3.17
N MET A 100 2.02 1.89 -3.77
CA MET A 100 2.40 1.86 -5.18
C MET A 100 1.23 1.49 -6.10
N GLU A 101 0.28 0.67 -5.64
CA GLU A 101 -0.94 0.32 -6.40
C GLU A 101 -1.99 1.46 -6.40
N ARG A 102 -1.68 2.55 -7.09
CA ARG A 102 -2.55 3.75 -7.19
C ARG A 102 -3.85 3.64 -8.00
N PRO A 103 -4.17 2.59 -8.80
CA PRO A 103 -5.48 2.49 -9.43
C PRO A 103 -6.55 1.85 -8.53
N ALA A 104 -6.26 0.70 -7.91
CA ALA A 104 -7.24 -0.10 -7.16
C ALA A 104 -7.41 0.35 -5.71
N TYR A 105 -6.31 0.75 -5.04
CA TYR A 105 -6.31 1.11 -3.62
C TYR A 105 -5.91 2.56 -3.36
N ARG A 106 -6.12 3.45 -4.34
CA ARG A 106 -5.70 4.86 -4.27
C ARG A 106 -6.08 5.55 -2.96
N GLN A 107 -7.31 5.30 -2.51
CA GLN A 107 -7.88 5.92 -1.33
C GLN A 107 -7.29 5.35 -0.04
N LEU A 108 -7.14 4.03 0.03
CA LEU A 108 -6.47 3.37 1.16
C LEU A 108 -4.99 3.79 1.24
N SER A 109 -4.28 3.85 0.11
CA SER A 109 -2.92 4.38 0.00
C SER A 109 -2.81 5.82 0.51
N ALA A 110 -3.73 6.70 0.12
CA ALA A 110 -3.77 8.08 0.60
C ALA A 110 -4.06 8.17 2.10
N TYR A 111 -4.97 7.34 2.61
CA TYR A 111 -5.31 7.24 4.03
C TYR A 111 -4.10 6.79 4.87
N VAL A 112 -3.46 5.69 4.49
CA VAL A 112 -2.26 5.12 5.12
C VAL A 112 -1.12 6.14 5.15
N LYS A 113 -0.93 6.90 4.06
CA LYS A 113 0.05 7.99 4.00
C LYS A 113 -0.30 9.13 4.96
N ALA A 114 -1.55 9.57 5.00
CA ALA A 114 -2.01 10.65 5.87
C ALA A 114 -1.87 10.32 7.37
N HIS A 115 -2.00 9.05 7.73
CA HIS A 115 -1.91 8.58 9.11
C HIS A 115 -0.51 8.07 9.50
N GLY A 116 0.49 8.20 8.63
CA GLY A 116 1.90 7.92 8.95
C GLY A 116 2.23 6.44 9.17
N TRP A 117 1.51 5.52 8.54
CA TRP A 117 1.81 4.08 8.68
C TRP A 117 3.03 3.68 7.84
N PRO A 118 3.78 2.63 8.19
CA PRO A 118 3.70 1.90 9.46
C PRO A 118 4.26 2.76 10.61
N SER A 119 3.52 2.86 11.71
CA SER A 119 3.96 3.54 12.94
C SER A 119 4.13 2.49 14.03
N TRP A 120 5.35 1.99 14.17
CA TRP A 120 5.71 1.04 15.22
C TRP A 120 5.88 1.82 16.54
N SER A 121 4.80 1.93 17.32
CA SER A 121 4.82 2.47 18.69
C SER A 121 5.29 1.42 19.69
#